data_AF-A0A286GLM6-F1
#
_entry.id   AF-A0A286GLM6-F1
#
_cell.length_a   1.000
_cell.length_b   1.000
_cell.length_c   1.000
_cell.angle_alpha   90.00
_cell.angle_beta   90.00
_cell.angle_gamma   90.00
#
_symmetry.space_group_name_H-M   'P 1'
#
loop_
_entity.id
_entity.type
_entity.pdbx_description
1 polymer ?
#
loop_
_entity_poly.entity_id
_entity_poly.type
_entity_poly.pdbx_seq_one_letter_code
_entity_poly.pdbx_strand_id
1 'polypeptide(L)'
;MSNNGPEFIEPPSHLKDKVKITEGGVDLDALEKAEALIAGLQDSYLEWVEGDLEKLQTFYGQAMAAEGADRRARLNDVFSVAHDVKGQGGSFDYHLMTAIGNKLCRFIEKLPGEITRGHMEVVKVHIDALRLVIAQRMAGEGGRAGENLMRGLDAVITKVSGPEG
;
A
#
# COMPACT_ATOMS: atom_id res chain seq x y z
N MET A 1 -43.67 -62.34 -19.24
CA MET A 1 -43.28 -61.45 -18.14
C MET A 1 -42.19 -60.54 -18.67
N SER A 2 -42.54 -59.31 -19.04
CA SER A 2 -41.60 -58.37 -19.65
C SER A 2 -41.05 -57.45 -18.57
N ASN A 3 -39.73 -57.49 -18.40
CA ASN A 3 -38.99 -56.80 -17.37
C ASN A 3 -38.95 -55.29 -17.69
N ASN A 4 -39.47 -54.45 -16.79
CA ASN A 4 -39.43 -52.99 -16.91
C ASN A 4 -38.35 -52.47 -15.94
N GLY A 5 -37.13 -52.28 -16.45
CA GLY A 5 -36.03 -51.64 -15.72
C GLY A 5 -35.93 -50.16 -16.09
N PRO A 6 -35.64 -49.24 -15.15
CA PRO A 6 -35.59 -47.81 -15.43
C PRO A 6 -34.42 -47.46 -16.34
N GLU A 7 -34.69 -46.72 -17.42
CA GLU A 7 -33.71 -46.20 -18.36
C GLU A 7 -33.06 -44.93 -17.78
N PHE A 8 -31.74 -44.98 -17.53
CA PHE A 8 -30.97 -43.86 -17.01
C PHE A 8 -30.41 -43.06 -18.19
N ILE A 9 -30.93 -41.84 -18.40
CA ILE A 9 -30.41 -40.93 -19.43
C ILE A 9 -29.34 -40.06 -18.78
N GLU A 10 -28.08 -40.35 -19.06
CA GLU A 10 -26.97 -39.46 -18.69
C GLU A 10 -26.91 -38.28 -19.68
N PRO A 11 -26.93 -37.03 -19.21
CA PRO A 11 -26.73 -35.88 -20.09
C PRO A 11 -25.31 -35.93 -20.69
N PRO A 12 -25.14 -35.70 -22.00
CA PRO A 12 -23.81 -35.61 -22.59
C PRO A 12 -23.07 -34.45 -21.95
N SER A 13 -22.04 -34.78 -21.16
CA SER A 13 -21.22 -33.81 -20.46
C SER A 13 -20.25 -33.13 -21.44
N HIS A 14 -20.71 -32.07 -22.10
CA HIS A 14 -19.86 -31.21 -22.95
C HIS A 14 -18.91 -30.28 -22.18
N LEU A 15 -18.66 -30.56 -20.88
CA LEU A 15 -17.72 -29.78 -20.08
C LEU A 15 -16.25 -30.13 -20.40
N LYS A 16 -16.00 -31.29 -21.03
CA LYS A 16 -14.64 -31.72 -21.39
C LYS A 16 -14.14 -31.16 -22.72
N ASP A 17 -15.04 -30.67 -23.58
CA ASP A 17 -14.68 -30.15 -24.91
C ASP A 17 -14.07 -28.74 -24.88
N LYS A 18 -14.18 -28.02 -23.75
CA LYS A 18 -13.62 -26.68 -23.57
C LYS A 18 -12.41 -26.60 -22.64
N VAL A 19 -12.03 -27.70 -22.02
CA VAL A 19 -10.86 -27.74 -21.14
C VAL A 19 -9.79 -28.56 -21.85
N LYS A 20 -8.96 -27.88 -22.66
CA LYS A 20 -7.67 -28.42 -23.05
C LYS A 20 -6.80 -28.46 -21.78
N ILE A 21 -6.91 -29.52 -20.99
CA ILE A 21 -5.82 -29.91 -20.10
C ILE A 21 -4.73 -30.44 -21.01
N THR A 22 -3.75 -29.60 -21.33
CA THR A 22 -2.52 -30.06 -21.94
C THR A 22 -1.75 -30.85 -20.90
N GLU A 23 -1.49 -32.13 -21.19
CA GLU A 23 -0.55 -32.95 -20.44
C GLU A 23 0.82 -32.25 -20.43
N GLY A 24 1.19 -31.66 -19.30
CA GLY A 24 2.60 -31.34 -18.98
C GLY A 24 3.16 -29.99 -19.41
N GLY A 25 2.37 -29.01 -19.85
CA GLY A 25 2.88 -27.69 -20.21
C GLY A 25 2.04 -26.56 -19.65
N VAL A 26 2.65 -25.66 -18.89
CA VAL A 26 2.07 -24.35 -18.57
C VAL A 26 1.69 -23.69 -19.89
N ASP A 27 0.42 -23.31 -20.07
CA ASP A 27 -0.03 -22.56 -21.24
C ASP A 27 0.67 -21.20 -21.22
N LEU A 28 1.74 -21.09 -22.01
CA LEU A 28 2.61 -19.91 -22.06
C LEU A 28 1.82 -18.65 -22.43
N ASP A 29 0.79 -18.77 -23.28
CA ASP A 29 -0.08 -17.65 -23.65
C ASP A 29 -0.96 -17.21 -22.48
N ALA A 30 -1.38 -18.16 -21.63
CA ALA A 30 -2.13 -17.85 -20.42
C ALA A 30 -1.23 -17.23 -19.33
N LEU A 31 0.02 -17.69 -19.23
CA LEU A 31 1.01 -17.13 -18.32
C LEU A 31 1.40 -15.70 -18.71
N GLU A 32 1.71 -15.46 -19.97
CA GLU A 32 2.06 -14.12 -20.49
C GLU A 32 0.91 -13.12 -20.28
N LYS A 33 -0.34 -13.53 -20.54
CA LYS A 33 -1.52 -12.70 -20.23
C LYS A 33 -1.65 -12.39 -18.75
N ALA A 34 -1.38 -13.36 -17.88
CA ALA A 34 -1.44 -13.15 -16.43
C ALA A 34 -0.35 -12.17 -15.96
N GLU A 35 0.88 -12.31 -16.45
CA GLU A 35 1.99 -11.40 -16.15
C GLU A 35 1.72 -9.97 -16.64
N ALA A 36 1.19 -9.81 -17.86
CA ALA A 36 0.83 -8.51 -18.40
C ALA A 36 -0.29 -7.81 -17.61
N LEU A 37 -1.29 -8.57 -17.14
CA LEU A 37 -2.33 -8.03 -16.27
C LEU A 37 -1.76 -7.59 -14.91
N ILE A 38 -0.87 -8.37 -14.31
CA ILE A 38 -0.19 -8.01 -13.06
C ILE A 38 0.63 -6.74 -13.24
N ALA A 39 1.40 -6.62 -14.33
CA ALA A 39 2.17 -5.43 -14.64
C ALA A 39 1.27 -4.19 -14.79
N GLY A 40 0.14 -4.29 -15.50
CA GLY A 40 -0.81 -3.19 -15.63
C GLY A 40 -1.47 -2.76 -14.31
N LEU A 41 -1.70 -3.70 -13.39
CA LEU A 41 -2.17 -3.38 -12.04
C LEU A 41 -1.10 -2.63 -11.22
N GLN A 42 0.17 -2.99 -11.39
CA GLN A 42 1.28 -2.33 -10.74
C GLN A 42 1.48 -0.89 -11.25
N ASP A 43 1.35 -0.65 -12.56
CA ASP A 43 1.39 0.71 -13.13
C ASP A 43 0.22 1.57 -12.61
N SER A 44 -0.98 0.98 -12.53
CA SER A 44 -2.16 1.68 -11.99
C SER A 44 -1.96 2.08 -10.52
N TYR A 45 -1.34 1.22 -9.71
CA TYR A 45 -0.99 1.56 -8.33
C TYR A 45 -0.03 2.76 -8.26
N LEU A 46 0.96 2.81 -9.15
CA LEU A 46 1.95 3.88 -9.16
C LEU A 46 1.32 5.25 -9.49
N GLU A 47 0.36 5.29 -10.41
CA GLU A 47 -0.40 6.50 -10.69
C GLU A 47 -1.25 6.94 -9.48
N TRP A 48 -1.92 5.99 -8.83
CA TRP A 48 -2.78 6.28 -7.68
C TRP A 48 -1.99 6.77 -6.47
N VAL A 49 -0.88 6.09 -6.15
CA VAL A 49 -0.04 6.46 -5.01
C VAL A 49 0.65 7.79 -5.24
N GLU A 50 1.00 8.15 -6.48
CA GLU A 50 1.50 9.49 -6.81
C GLU A 50 0.48 10.57 -6.45
N GLY A 51 -0.80 10.38 -6.81
CA GLY A 51 -1.87 11.28 -6.41
C GLY A 51 -2.06 11.38 -4.89
N ASP A 52 -1.92 10.28 -4.16
CA ASP A 52 -1.98 10.28 -2.70
C ASP A 52 -0.77 11.00 -2.07
N LEU A 53 0.43 10.88 -2.64
CA LEU A 53 1.62 11.61 -2.20
C LEU A 53 1.49 13.12 -2.44
N GLU A 54 0.85 13.53 -3.53
CA GLU A 54 0.53 14.95 -3.79
C GLU A 54 -0.47 15.51 -2.77
N LYS A 55 -1.51 14.73 -2.43
CA LYS A 55 -2.46 15.11 -1.36
C LYS A 55 -1.75 15.24 -0.02
N LEU A 56 -0.86 14.31 0.34
CA LEU A 56 -0.07 14.38 1.58
C LEU A 56 0.75 15.67 1.66
N GLN A 57 1.45 16.04 0.57
CA GLN A 57 2.21 17.29 0.52
C GLN A 57 1.31 18.52 0.62
N THR A 58 0.14 18.50 -0.03
CA THR A 58 -0.83 19.59 0.01
C THR A 58 -1.37 19.80 1.42
N PHE A 59 -1.86 18.74 2.08
CA PHE A 59 -2.38 18.81 3.45
C PHE A 59 -1.30 19.18 4.46
N TYR A 60 -0.08 18.68 4.27
CA TYR A 60 1.06 19.10 5.07
C TYR A 60 1.36 20.60 4.93
N GLY A 61 1.38 21.13 3.70
CA GLY A 61 1.58 22.56 3.45
C GLY A 61 0.49 23.43 4.09
N GLN A 62 -0.76 22.97 4.04
CA GLN A 62 -1.88 23.63 4.72
C GLN A 62 -1.74 23.58 6.24
N ALA A 63 -1.29 22.45 6.81
CA ALA A 63 -1.02 22.32 8.24
C ALA A 63 0.09 23.27 8.72
N MET A 64 1.12 23.49 7.88
CA MET A 64 2.20 24.45 8.15
C MET A 64 1.70 25.91 8.17
N ALA A 65 0.71 26.24 7.34
CA ALA A 65 0.12 27.58 7.26
C ALA A 65 -0.99 27.83 8.31
N ALA A 66 -1.51 26.77 8.93
CA ALA A 66 -2.58 26.84 9.93
C ALA A 66 -2.03 26.82 11.37
N GLU A 67 -2.87 27.16 12.34
CA GLU A 67 -2.57 27.11 13.77
C GLU A 67 -3.67 26.40 14.56
N GLY A 68 -3.36 25.97 15.79
CA GLY A 68 -4.34 25.40 16.72
C GLY A 68 -5.20 24.26 16.14
N ALA A 69 -6.52 24.40 16.27
CA ALA A 69 -7.48 23.39 15.82
C ALA A 69 -7.44 23.16 14.30
N ASP A 70 -7.19 24.20 13.50
CA ASP A 70 -7.12 24.09 12.05
C ASP A 70 -5.89 23.28 11.64
N ARG A 71 -4.74 23.49 12.29
CA ARG A 71 -3.54 22.65 12.07
C ARG A 71 -3.84 21.19 12.40
N ARG A 72 -4.54 20.92 13.51
CA ARG A 72 -4.92 19.55 13.89
C ARG A 72 -5.84 18.92 12.85
N ALA A 73 -6.80 19.66 12.31
CA ALA A 73 -7.68 19.18 11.25
C ALA A 73 -6.89 18.79 9.99
N ARG A 74 -5.96 19.63 9.53
CA ARG A 74 -5.10 19.30 8.37
C ARG A 74 -4.20 18.09 8.61
N LEU A 75 -3.73 17.88 9.84
CA LEU A 75 -2.98 16.67 10.19
C LEU A 75 -3.87 15.42 10.21
N ASN A 76 -5.17 15.54 10.49
CA ASN A 76 -6.10 14.42 10.33
C ASN A 76 -6.35 14.08 8.85
N ASP A 77 -6.32 15.08 7.96
CA ASP A 77 -6.34 14.82 6.51
C ASP A 77 -5.07 14.06 6.07
N VAL A 78 -3.89 14.48 6.56
CA VAL A 78 -2.64 13.73 6.36
C VAL A 78 -2.76 12.30 6.88
N PHE A 79 -3.33 12.09 8.07
CA PHE A 79 -3.55 10.77 8.63
C PHE A 79 -4.42 9.88 7.73
N SER A 80 -5.50 10.45 7.19
CA SER A 80 -6.45 9.71 6.35
C SER A 80 -5.78 9.21 5.08
N VAL A 81 -5.03 10.08 4.39
CA VAL A 81 -4.30 9.67 3.18
C VAL A 81 -3.17 8.68 3.51
N ALA A 82 -2.44 8.88 4.61
CA ALA A 82 -1.41 7.94 5.05
C ALA A 82 -1.98 6.55 5.37
N HIS A 83 -3.21 6.49 5.90
CA HIS A 83 -3.92 5.25 6.16
C HIS A 83 -4.25 4.48 4.87
N ASP A 84 -4.69 5.20 3.83
CA ASP A 84 -4.98 4.60 2.52
C ASP A 84 -3.70 4.08 1.86
N VAL A 85 -2.63 4.89 1.84
CA VAL A 85 -1.32 4.49 1.34
C VAL A 85 -0.81 3.23 2.06
N LYS A 86 -0.98 3.18 3.38
CA LYS A 86 -0.63 2.01 4.19
C LYS A 86 -1.41 0.77 3.76
N GLY A 87 -2.71 0.91 3.54
CA GLY A 87 -3.59 -0.20 3.16
C GLY A 87 -3.28 -0.78 1.77
N GLN A 88 -2.80 0.06 0.86
CA GLN A 88 -2.52 -0.34 -0.52
C GLN A 88 -1.14 -0.99 -0.69
N GLY A 89 -0.10 -0.51 0.01
CA GLY A 89 1.30 -0.88 -0.27
C GLY A 89 1.59 -2.38 -0.25
N GLY A 90 1.02 -3.13 0.70
CA GLY A 90 1.23 -4.58 0.80
C GLY A 90 0.67 -5.38 -0.39
N SER A 91 -0.40 -4.90 -1.01
CA SER A 91 -1.05 -5.57 -2.14
C SER A 91 -0.27 -5.46 -3.45
N PHE A 92 0.65 -4.51 -3.54
CA PHE A 92 1.42 -4.20 -4.75
C PHE A 92 2.94 -4.42 -4.57
N ASP A 93 3.35 -5.19 -3.57
CA ASP A 93 4.76 -5.46 -3.24
C ASP A 93 5.56 -4.18 -2.89
N TYR A 94 4.97 -3.26 -2.13
CA TYR A 94 5.64 -2.07 -1.57
C TYR A 94 5.52 -2.04 -0.05
N HIS A 95 6.19 -2.99 0.63
CA HIS A 95 6.05 -3.14 2.09
C HIS A 95 6.55 -1.92 2.86
N LEU A 96 7.53 -1.19 2.33
CA LEU A 96 7.98 0.07 2.92
C LEU A 96 6.87 1.13 2.95
N MET A 97 6.01 1.20 1.93
CA MET A 97 4.87 2.14 1.95
C MET A 97 3.91 1.83 3.10
N THR A 98 3.62 0.56 3.31
CA THR A 98 2.85 0.06 4.46
C THR A 98 3.52 0.43 5.78
N ALA A 99 4.80 0.14 5.93
CA ALA A 99 5.50 0.34 7.20
C ALA A 99 5.63 1.83 7.56
N ILE A 100 5.99 2.67 6.59
CA ILE A 100 6.16 4.11 6.77
C ILE A 100 4.80 4.78 7.01
N GLY A 101 3.78 4.44 6.22
CA GLY A 101 2.41 4.94 6.40
C GLY A 101 1.85 4.62 7.78
N ASN A 102 2.08 3.39 8.26
CA ASN A 102 1.70 2.99 9.61
C ASN A 102 2.40 3.82 10.70
N LYS A 103 3.72 4.03 10.58
CA LYS A 103 4.48 4.86 11.54
C LYS A 103 3.97 6.30 11.55
N LEU A 104 3.69 6.87 10.38
CA LEU A 104 3.13 8.21 10.26
C LEU A 104 1.74 8.30 10.92
N CYS A 105 0.85 7.34 10.66
CA CYS A 105 -0.46 7.27 11.31
C CYS A 105 -0.33 7.26 12.84
N ARG A 106 0.49 6.35 13.38
CA ARG A 106 0.70 6.22 14.84
C ARG A 106 1.32 7.47 15.45
N PHE A 107 2.21 8.13 14.72
CA PHE A 107 2.79 9.40 15.16
C PHE A 107 1.72 10.49 15.28
N ILE A 108 0.87 10.65 14.24
CA ILE A 108 -0.20 11.67 14.23
C ILE A 108 -1.27 11.39 15.29
N GLU A 109 -1.62 10.13 15.54
CA GLU A 109 -2.54 9.72 16.60
C GLU A 109 -2.06 10.14 17.98
N LYS A 110 -0.75 10.00 18.23
CA LYS A 110 -0.10 10.31 19.51
C LYS A 110 0.27 11.79 19.69
N LEU A 111 -0.02 12.65 18.70
CA LEU A 111 0.32 14.06 18.83
C LEU A 111 -0.39 14.70 20.03
N PRO A 112 0.33 15.48 20.84
CA PRO A 112 -0.27 16.24 21.93
C PRO A 112 -1.13 17.39 21.39
N GLY A 113 -1.87 18.06 22.29
CA GLY A 113 -2.68 19.23 21.92
C GLY A 113 -1.86 20.37 21.32
N GLU A 114 -0.66 20.62 21.86
CA GLU A 114 0.28 21.61 21.32
C GLU A 114 1.19 20.99 20.25
N ILE A 115 1.06 21.45 19.01
CA ILE A 115 1.85 20.93 17.89
C ILE A 115 3.08 21.81 17.68
N THR A 116 4.26 21.25 17.98
CA THR A 116 5.54 21.93 17.82
C THR A 116 6.08 21.82 16.39
N ARG A 117 7.10 22.63 16.07
CA ARG A 117 7.86 22.52 14.82
C ARG A 117 8.49 21.13 14.65
N GLY A 118 8.98 20.53 15.74
CA GLY A 118 9.56 19.18 15.71
C GLY A 118 8.54 18.14 15.24
N HIS A 119 7.29 18.24 15.67
CA HIS A 119 6.22 17.36 15.19
C HIS A 119 6.01 17.49 13.68
N MET A 120 5.99 18.72 13.17
CA MET A 120 5.84 18.99 11.74
C MET A 120 7.04 18.47 10.92
N GLU A 121 8.25 18.51 11.49
CA GLU A 121 9.45 17.93 10.85
C GLU A 121 9.36 16.40 10.75
N VAL A 122 8.86 15.71 11.79
CA VAL A 122 8.66 14.25 11.72
C VAL A 122 7.65 13.90 10.64
N VAL A 123 6.50 14.57 10.58
CA VAL A 123 5.49 14.35 9.53
C VAL A 123 6.10 14.52 8.15
N LYS A 124 6.86 15.62 7.94
CA LYS A 124 7.53 15.87 6.66
C LYS A 124 8.47 14.75 6.25
N VAL A 125 9.34 14.33 7.16
CA VAL A 125 10.34 13.30 6.87
C VAL A 125 9.68 11.97 6.49
N HIS A 126 8.53 11.63 7.07
CA HIS A 126 7.77 10.44 6.67
C HIS A 126 7.17 10.59 5.26
N ILE A 127 6.58 11.74 4.93
CA ILE A 127 6.03 11.98 3.59
C ILE A 127 7.17 11.95 2.55
N ASP A 128 8.31 12.56 2.84
CA ASP A 128 9.47 12.54 1.95
C ASP A 128 10.03 11.11 1.78
N ALA A 129 9.98 10.28 2.83
CA ALA A 129 10.35 8.87 2.75
C ALA A 129 9.40 8.04 1.88
N LEU A 130 8.08 8.25 1.99
CA LEU A 130 7.10 7.61 1.10
C LEU A 130 7.36 7.98 -0.38
N ARG A 131 7.65 9.26 -0.63
CA ARG A 131 8.01 9.73 -1.99
C ARG A 131 9.29 9.09 -2.49
N LEU A 132 10.30 8.94 -1.63
CA LEU A 132 11.57 8.32 -1.98
C LEU A 132 11.39 6.85 -2.39
N VAL A 133 10.57 6.11 -1.65
CA VAL A 133 10.25 4.69 -1.93
C VAL A 133 9.65 4.54 -3.32
N ILE A 134 8.68 5.38 -3.69
CA ILE A 134 8.07 5.34 -5.02
C ILE A 134 9.03 5.82 -6.10
N ALA A 135 9.77 6.91 -5.87
CA ALA A 135 10.73 7.46 -6.83
C ALA A 135 11.86 6.49 -7.15
N GLN A 136 12.29 5.68 -6.17
CA GLN A 136 13.32 4.65 -6.35
C GLN A 136 12.76 3.27 -6.67
N ARG A 137 11.43 3.12 -6.84
CA ARG A 137 10.74 1.84 -7.07
C ARG A 137 11.20 0.76 -6.08
N MET A 138 11.25 1.10 -4.79
CA MET A 138 11.72 0.19 -3.72
C MET A 138 10.64 -0.85 -3.38
N ALA A 139 10.46 -1.82 -4.28
CA ALA A 139 9.57 -2.95 -4.08
C ALA A 139 10.06 -3.90 -2.97
N GLY A 140 9.16 -4.75 -2.48
CA GLY A 140 9.33 -5.59 -1.30
C GLY A 140 9.76 -4.77 -0.08
N GLU A 141 10.85 -5.23 0.55
CA GLU A 141 11.45 -4.60 1.73
C GLU A 141 12.45 -3.46 1.39
N GLY A 142 12.76 -3.23 0.10
CA GLY A 142 13.76 -2.25 -0.35
C GLY A 142 15.21 -2.53 0.05
N GLY A 143 15.49 -3.73 0.57
CA GLY A 143 16.82 -4.20 0.95
C GLY A 143 17.54 -3.28 1.96
N ARG A 144 18.87 -3.20 1.86
CA ARG A 144 19.70 -2.40 2.77
C ARG A 144 19.32 -0.92 2.78
N ALA A 145 18.88 -0.38 1.64
CA ALA A 145 18.45 1.01 1.54
C ALA A 145 17.13 1.24 2.30
N GLY A 146 16.16 0.33 2.16
CA GLY A 146 14.93 0.32 2.95
C GLY A 146 15.17 0.20 4.44
N GLU A 147 16.04 -0.72 4.88
CA GLU A 147 16.40 -0.85 6.29
C GLU A 147 17.00 0.44 6.87
N ASN A 148 17.90 1.08 6.12
CA ASN A 148 18.54 2.32 6.56
C ASN A 148 17.54 3.47 6.63
N LEU A 149 16.62 3.55 5.66
CA LEU A 149 15.52 4.51 5.67
C LEU A 149 14.67 4.35 6.94
N MET A 150 14.23 3.12 7.22
CA MET A 150 13.41 2.81 8.39
C MET A 150 14.12 3.13 9.72
N ARG A 151 15.40 2.76 9.84
CA ARG A 151 16.22 3.13 11.01
C ARG A 151 16.30 4.65 11.20
N GLY A 152 16.47 5.41 10.10
CA GLY A 152 16.49 6.86 10.14
C GLY A 152 15.17 7.47 10.61
N LEU A 153 14.04 6.95 10.13
CA LEU A 153 12.71 7.39 10.55
C LEU A 153 12.48 7.16 12.05
N ASP A 154 12.86 5.99 12.56
CA ASP A 154 12.74 5.66 13.97
C ASP A 154 13.57 6.59 14.86
N ALA A 155 14.80 6.90 14.44
CA ALA A 155 15.65 7.84 15.16
C ALA A 155 15.03 9.25 15.24
N VAL A 156 14.36 9.71 14.18
CA VAL A 156 13.68 11.02 14.15
C VAL A 156 12.48 11.04 15.09
N ILE A 157 11.66 9.98 15.12
CA ILE A 157 10.54 9.87 16.06
C ILE A 157 11.06 9.89 17.51
N THR A 158 12.05 9.06 17.84
CA THR A 158 12.61 8.98 19.21
C THR A 158 13.17 10.33 19.66
N LYS A 159 13.84 11.07 18.77
CA LYS A 159 14.38 12.39 19.08
C LYS A 159 13.29 13.40 19.45
N VAL A 160 12.13 13.34 18.81
CA VAL A 160 11.03 14.31 19.01
C VAL A 160 10.09 13.88 20.15
N SER A 161 9.87 12.58 20.33
CA SER A 161 9.02 12.06 21.41
C SER A 161 9.71 12.02 22.78
N GLY A 162 11.01 12.27 22.85
CA GLY A 162 11.82 12.09 24.07
C GLY A 162 12.08 10.60 24.37
N PRO A 163 13.09 10.25 25.18
CA PRO A 163 13.18 8.90 25.71
C PRO A 163 11.93 8.67 26.56
N GLU A 164 11.21 7.57 26.32
CA GLU A 164 10.16 7.12 27.23
C GLU A 164 10.79 7.04 28.63
N GLY A 165 10.36 7.94 29.52
CA GLY A 165 10.81 8.05 30.90
C GLY A 165 9.98 7.16 31.82
#